data_AF-A0A519NEQ9-F1
#
_entry.id   AF-A0A519NEQ9-F1
#
_cell.length_a   1.000
_cell.length_b   1.000
_cell.length_c   1.000
_cell.angle_alpha   90.00
_cell.angle_beta   90.00
_cell.angle_gamma   90.00
#
_symmetry.space_group_name_H-M   'P 1'
#
loop_
_entity.id
_entity.type
_entity.pdbx_description
1 polymer ?
#
loop_
_entity_poly.entity_id
_entity_poly.type
_entity_poly.pdbx_seq_one_letter_code
_entity_poly.pdbx_strand_id
1 'polypeptide(L)'
;MKKVLLLSAAVLALASCKQESKPAPDQPVETTTDTIKKDTVAQIGSHESKLLAANYVSKNDDPRFPQVLSTEQQEPKYASFGKKITSEKALSDAAMLKKYEGLKTGDTIAVKFKSKVNSVCKKKGCWMKMDMPKDKKAFVKFKDYEFFVPLNADNSTAIVSGKAYLDVISVAELKHYAKDGGKSQADIDKIKEPQITYAFMADGVLISE
;
A
#
# COMPACT_ATOMS: atom_id res chain seq x y z
N MET A 1 42.57 51.47 -8.44
CA MET A 1 42.62 51.87 -9.86
C MET A 1 43.76 51.12 -10.54
N LYS A 2 43.54 50.71 -11.79
CA LYS A 2 44.43 50.04 -12.76
C LYS A 2 44.51 48.49 -12.70
N LYS A 3 43.70 47.94 -13.60
CA LYS A 3 43.67 46.56 -14.13
C LYS A 3 44.94 46.29 -14.95
N VAL A 4 45.40 45.04 -14.97
CA VAL A 4 46.00 44.41 -16.16
C VAL A 4 45.54 42.95 -16.22
N LEU A 5 44.77 42.62 -17.26
CA LEU A 5 44.52 41.26 -17.74
C LEU A 5 45.82 40.71 -18.36
N LEU A 6 46.07 39.41 -18.21
CA LEU A 6 46.71 38.62 -19.27
C LEU A 6 46.09 37.22 -19.34
N LEU A 7 45.50 36.95 -20.50
CA LEU A 7 45.04 35.65 -20.98
C LEU A 7 46.19 34.64 -21.02
N SER A 8 45.89 33.39 -20.68
CA SER A 8 46.53 32.24 -21.32
C SER A 8 45.48 31.16 -21.54
N ALA A 9 45.14 30.98 -22.81
CA ALA A 9 44.42 29.83 -23.32
C ALA A 9 45.45 28.75 -23.63
N ALA A 10 45.21 27.52 -23.18
CA ALA A 10 45.85 26.33 -23.72
C ALA A 10 44.76 25.27 -23.97
N VAL A 11 44.60 25.00 -25.25
CA VAL A 11 43.81 23.93 -25.88
C VAL A 11 44.59 22.61 -25.78
N LEU A 12 43.92 21.49 -26.09
CA LEU A 12 44.38 20.09 -26.29
C LEU A 12 44.16 19.18 -25.06
N ALA A 13 43.58 17.98 -25.16
CA ALA A 13 43.21 17.15 -26.31
C ALA A 13 42.05 16.20 -25.95
N LEU A 14 41.30 15.82 -26.99
CA LEU A 14 40.30 14.76 -27.01
C LEU A 14 40.99 13.39 -26.83
N ALA A 15 40.44 12.53 -25.97
CA ALA A 15 40.64 11.09 -26.04
C ALA A 15 39.29 10.39 -25.88
N SER A 16 38.72 10.07 -27.03
CA SER A 16 37.56 9.22 -27.22
C SER A 16 37.98 7.76 -27.04
N CYS A 17 37.37 7.05 -26.10
CA CYS A 17 37.30 5.59 -26.12
C CYS A 17 35.86 5.17 -25.81
N LYS A 18 35.07 5.08 -26.89
CA LYS A 18 33.84 4.32 -26.95
C LYS A 18 34.20 2.90 -27.36
N GLN A 19 33.88 1.91 -26.53
CA GLN A 19 33.64 0.57 -27.04
C GLN A 19 32.58 -0.14 -26.21
N GLU A 20 31.39 -0.18 -26.80
CA GLU A 20 30.31 -1.11 -26.51
C GLU A 20 30.81 -2.55 -26.66
N SER A 21 30.46 -3.41 -25.70
CA SER A 21 30.34 -4.85 -25.95
C SER A 21 28.90 -5.28 -25.64
N LYS A 22 28.31 -5.92 -26.64
CA LYS A 22 26.91 -6.31 -26.79
C LYS A 22 26.46 -7.39 -25.79
N PRO A 23 25.14 -7.51 -25.55
CA PRO A 23 24.53 -8.64 -24.84
C PRO A 23 24.32 -9.84 -25.78
N ALA A 24 24.26 -11.05 -25.21
CA ALA A 24 23.74 -12.26 -25.85
C ALA A 24 23.31 -13.26 -24.77
N PRO A 25 22.44 -14.25 -25.07
CA PRO A 25 21.20 -14.17 -25.84
C PRO A 25 20.02 -14.77 -25.06
N ASP A 26 18.80 -14.38 -25.46
CA ASP A 26 17.57 -15.12 -25.16
C ASP A 26 17.69 -16.59 -25.60
N GLN A 27 17.11 -17.49 -24.80
CA GLN A 27 16.71 -18.82 -25.24
C GLN A 27 15.18 -18.93 -25.18
N PRO A 28 14.54 -19.57 -26.17
CA PRO A 28 13.09 -19.57 -26.32
C PRO A 28 12.42 -20.73 -25.57
N VAL A 29 11.17 -20.47 -25.19
CA VAL A 29 9.98 -21.35 -25.24
C VAL A 29 10.22 -22.87 -25.19
N GLU A 30 9.69 -23.51 -24.16
CA GLU A 30 8.91 -24.74 -24.37
C GLU A 30 7.51 -24.59 -23.78
N THR A 31 6.55 -24.73 -24.70
CA THR A 31 5.13 -24.89 -24.43
C THR A 31 4.89 -26.39 -24.37
N THR A 32 4.37 -26.89 -23.26
CA THR A 32 3.68 -28.19 -23.25
C THR A 32 2.24 -27.96 -22.80
N THR A 33 1.40 -27.73 -23.80
CA THR A 33 0.03 -28.23 -23.81
C THR A 33 0.04 -29.72 -23.53
N ASP A 34 -0.67 -30.15 -22.49
CA ASP A 34 -1.31 -31.45 -22.55
C ASP A 34 -2.75 -31.35 -22.06
N THR A 35 -3.62 -31.85 -22.93
CA THR A 35 -5.07 -31.82 -22.85
C THR A 35 -5.53 -33.22 -22.40
N ILE A 36 -6.71 -33.29 -21.78
CA ILE A 36 -7.56 -34.48 -21.58
C ILE A 36 -7.12 -35.28 -20.34
N LYS A 37 -7.93 -35.37 -19.28
CA LYS A 37 -9.16 -36.17 -19.26
C LYS A 37 -10.30 -35.54 -18.47
N LYS A 38 -11.42 -35.41 -19.18
CA LYS A 38 -12.79 -35.36 -18.67
C LYS A 38 -13.22 -36.80 -18.35
N ASP A 39 -14.30 -36.88 -17.58
CA ASP A 39 -15.10 -38.08 -17.25
C ASP A 39 -14.73 -38.76 -15.93
N THR A 40 -15.46 -38.43 -14.87
CA THR A 40 -16.45 -39.37 -14.32
C THR A 40 -17.46 -38.64 -13.45
N VAL A 41 -18.72 -38.89 -13.80
CA VAL A 41 -19.97 -38.54 -13.13
C VAL A 41 -20.06 -39.21 -11.77
N ALA A 42 -20.48 -38.45 -10.75
CA ALA A 42 -21.36 -38.97 -9.70
C ALA A 42 -22.16 -37.80 -9.09
N GLN A 43 -23.41 -37.66 -9.55
CA GLN A 43 -24.50 -37.21 -8.67
C GLN A 43 -24.50 -38.07 -7.40
N ILE A 44 -24.98 -37.51 -6.30
CA ILE A 44 -26.07 -38.00 -5.42
C ILE A 44 -25.93 -37.19 -4.12
N GLY A 45 -27.04 -36.66 -3.61
CA GLY A 45 -27.10 -36.24 -2.21
C GLY A 45 -27.79 -34.90 -1.95
N SER A 46 -29.00 -34.73 -2.45
CA SER A 46 -30.01 -33.93 -1.77
C SER A 46 -30.16 -34.44 -0.33
N HIS A 47 -29.82 -33.61 0.65
CA HIS A 47 -30.38 -33.73 1.99
C HIS A 47 -31.05 -32.41 2.34
N GLU A 48 -32.33 -32.36 1.98
CA GLU A 48 -33.31 -31.69 2.82
C GLU A 48 -33.22 -32.29 4.23
N SER A 49 -33.06 -31.44 5.23
CA SER A 49 -33.49 -31.73 6.59
C SER A 49 -34.47 -30.63 6.99
N LYS A 50 -35.70 -30.85 6.55
CA LYS A 50 -36.93 -30.31 7.11
C LYS A 50 -37.22 -31.03 8.45
N LEU A 51 -37.97 -30.33 9.31
CA LEU A 51 -38.42 -30.69 10.68
C LEU A 51 -37.40 -30.32 11.77
N LEU A 52 -37.75 -29.62 12.85
CA LEU A 52 -39.05 -29.45 13.49
C LEU A 52 -39.38 -27.97 13.74
N ALA A 53 -40.57 -27.57 13.27
CA ALA A 53 -41.31 -26.47 13.88
C ALA A 53 -41.89 -26.96 15.21
N ALA A 54 -41.32 -26.52 16.32
CA ALA A 54 -42.01 -26.51 17.59
C ALA A 54 -42.57 -25.10 17.79
N ASN A 55 -43.90 -25.01 17.78
CA ASN A 55 -44.66 -23.83 18.15
C ASN A 55 -44.35 -23.49 19.62
N TYR A 56 -43.39 -22.60 19.84
CA TYR A 56 -43.24 -21.92 21.13
C TYR A 56 -44.08 -20.65 21.10
N VAL A 57 -45.35 -20.79 21.50
CA VAL A 57 -46.22 -19.66 21.84
C VAL A 57 -45.69 -19.07 23.15
N SER A 58 -44.83 -18.06 23.05
CA SER A 58 -44.58 -17.17 24.19
C SER A 58 -45.67 -16.11 24.18
N LYS A 59 -46.72 -16.33 24.97
CA LYS A 59 -47.57 -15.24 25.47
C LYS A 59 -46.72 -14.42 26.43
N ASN A 60 -46.15 -13.32 25.95
CA ASN A 60 -45.50 -12.34 26.81
C ASN A 60 -46.24 -11.00 26.70
N ASP A 61 -47.41 -10.93 27.32
CA ASP A 61 -47.98 -9.67 27.81
C ASP A 61 -47.36 -9.36 29.19
N ASP A 62 -46.03 -9.22 29.26
CA ASP A 62 -45.35 -8.68 30.45
C ASP A 62 -44.78 -7.29 30.12
N PRO A 63 -45.34 -6.20 30.68
CA PRO A 63 -44.93 -4.82 30.38
C PRO A 63 -43.56 -4.41 30.97
N ARG A 64 -42.71 -5.35 31.41
CA ARG A 64 -41.43 -5.07 32.09
C ARG A 64 -40.17 -5.36 31.29
N PHE A 65 -40.28 -5.69 30.00
CA PHE A 65 -39.10 -5.83 29.14
C PHE A 65 -38.95 -4.60 28.23
N PRO A 66 -37.93 -3.73 28.45
CA PRO A 66 -37.66 -2.64 27.54
C PRO A 66 -37.34 -3.22 26.15
N GLN A 67 -38.09 -2.75 25.16
CA GLN A 67 -37.91 -3.08 23.75
C GLN A 67 -36.46 -2.85 23.37
N VAL A 68 -35.75 -3.91 22.97
CA VAL A 68 -34.39 -3.84 22.45
C VAL A 68 -34.41 -3.01 21.17
N LEU A 69 -33.97 -1.76 21.32
CA LEU A 69 -33.78 -0.78 20.28
C LEU A 69 -32.84 -1.38 19.22
N SER A 70 -33.40 -1.86 18.10
CA SER A 70 -32.60 -2.26 16.94
C SER A 70 -31.95 -1.00 16.38
N THR A 71 -30.66 -0.81 16.69
CA THR A 71 -29.83 0.21 16.07
C THR A 71 -29.64 -0.17 14.60
N GLU A 72 -30.40 0.48 13.72
CA GLU A 72 -30.17 0.45 12.28
C GLU A 72 -28.81 1.13 12.03
N GLN A 73 -27.74 0.33 11.95
CA GLN A 73 -26.40 0.85 11.64
C GLN A 73 -26.39 1.30 10.18
N GLN A 74 -26.58 2.60 9.97
CA GLN A 74 -26.42 3.25 8.68
C GLN A 74 -25.01 2.99 8.15
N GLU A 75 -24.90 2.33 6.99
CA GLU A 75 -23.60 2.10 6.36
C GLU A 75 -22.91 3.44 6.08
N PRO A 76 -21.62 3.59 6.45
CA PRO A 76 -20.91 4.84 6.24
C PRO A 76 -20.84 5.14 4.74
N LYS A 77 -21.24 6.37 4.39
CA LYS A 77 -21.12 6.87 3.02
C LYS A 77 -19.65 7.16 2.71
N TYR A 78 -19.19 6.75 1.53
CA TYR A 78 -17.80 6.88 1.10
C TYR A 78 -17.69 7.71 -0.18
N ALA A 79 -16.75 8.65 -0.19
CA ALA A 79 -16.21 9.23 -1.42
C ALA A 79 -15.17 8.28 -2.04
N SER A 80 -15.23 8.04 -3.35
CA SER A 80 -14.36 7.10 -4.07
C SER A 80 -13.37 7.84 -4.97
N PHE A 81 -12.10 7.41 -4.95
CA PHE A 81 -11.00 7.97 -5.73
C PHE A 81 -10.19 6.86 -6.40
N GLY A 82 -9.70 7.11 -7.60
CA GLY A 82 -8.98 6.11 -8.40
C GLY A 82 -9.92 5.03 -8.95
N LYS A 83 -9.46 3.78 -9.01
CA LYS A 83 -10.29 2.65 -9.40
C LYS A 83 -11.44 2.47 -8.41
N LYS A 84 -12.61 2.09 -8.94
CA LYS A 84 -13.77 1.74 -8.12
C LYS A 84 -13.47 0.48 -7.31
N ILE A 85 -13.65 0.57 -6.00
CA ILE A 85 -13.49 -0.55 -5.06
C ILE A 85 -14.68 -0.61 -4.10
N THR A 86 -14.89 -1.77 -3.48
CA THR A 86 -15.86 -1.97 -2.40
C THR A 86 -15.21 -1.84 -1.02
N SER A 87 -16.01 -1.59 0.02
CA SER A 87 -15.55 -1.61 1.42
C SER A 87 -15.29 -3.03 1.94
N GLU A 88 -15.81 -4.04 1.25
CA GLU A 88 -15.71 -5.45 1.64
C GLU A 88 -14.26 -5.98 1.62
N LYS A 89 -14.02 -6.96 2.49
CA LYS A 89 -12.76 -7.71 2.61
C LYS A 89 -11.53 -6.84 2.90
N ALA A 90 -11.75 -5.62 3.40
CA ALA A 90 -10.67 -4.78 3.91
C ALA A 90 -10.16 -5.33 5.24
N LEU A 91 -8.85 -5.57 5.34
CA LEU A 91 -8.19 -5.88 6.61
C LEU A 91 -8.30 -4.69 7.58
N SER A 92 -8.26 -4.97 8.88
CA SER A 92 -7.94 -3.94 9.86
C SER A 92 -6.47 -3.52 9.74
N ASP A 93 -6.15 -2.33 10.27
CA ASP A 93 -4.79 -1.83 10.46
C ASP A 93 -3.88 -2.84 11.20
N ALA A 94 -4.39 -3.51 12.24
CA ALA A 94 -3.67 -4.52 12.98
C ALA A 94 -3.38 -5.79 12.16
N ALA A 95 -4.36 -6.26 11.37
CA ALA A 95 -4.16 -7.38 10.46
C ALA A 95 -3.18 -7.01 9.33
N MET A 96 -3.24 -5.78 8.84
CA MET A 96 -2.32 -5.27 7.83
C MET A 96 -0.89 -5.13 8.37
N LEU A 97 -0.72 -4.66 9.60
CA LEU A 97 0.60 -4.58 10.23
C LEU A 97 1.26 -5.98 10.34
N LYS A 98 0.49 -7.01 10.72
CA LYS A 98 1.01 -8.39 10.74
C LYS A 98 1.47 -8.86 9.36
N LYS A 99 0.78 -8.44 8.29
CA LYS A 99 1.22 -8.73 6.92
C LYS A 99 2.55 -8.04 6.62
N TYR A 100 2.68 -6.75 6.95
CA TYR A 100 3.93 -6.00 6.78
C TYR A 100 5.11 -6.62 7.55
N GLU A 101 4.90 -7.02 8.80
CA GLU A 101 5.93 -7.65 9.64
C GLU A 101 6.40 -9.00 9.09
N GLY A 102 5.62 -9.64 8.21
CA GLY A 102 6.00 -10.86 7.50
C GLY A 102 6.65 -10.65 6.13
N LEU A 103 6.75 -9.42 5.63
CA LEU A 103 7.37 -9.13 4.32
C LEU A 103 8.89 -9.02 4.44
N LYS A 104 9.58 -9.40 3.37
CA LYS A 104 10.99 -9.13 3.13
C LYS A 104 11.14 -8.06 2.04
N THR A 105 12.31 -7.43 1.97
CA THR A 105 12.62 -6.50 0.87
C THR A 105 12.47 -7.20 -0.48
N GLY A 106 11.74 -6.58 -1.40
CA GLY A 106 11.39 -7.16 -2.71
C GLY A 106 10.05 -7.88 -2.75
N ASP A 107 9.49 -8.27 -1.60
CA ASP A 107 8.15 -8.84 -1.55
C ASP A 107 7.09 -7.77 -1.84
N THR A 108 5.99 -8.20 -2.45
CA THR A 108 4.82 -7.36 -2.68
C THR A 108 3.56 -8.19 -2.55
N ILE A 109 2.56 -7.67 -1.84
CA ILE A 109 1.25 -8.31 -1.71
C ILE A 109 0.13 -7.39 -2.19
N ALA A 110 -0.82 -7.96 -2.92
CA ALA A 110 -2.07 -7.28 -3.27
C ALA A 110 -3.03 -7.39 -2.08
N VAL A 111 -3.49 -6.25 -1.56
CA VAL A 111 -4.30 -6.23 -0.34
C VAL A 111 -5.15 -4.97 -0.28
N LYS A 112 -6.22 -5.04 0.52
CA LYS A 112 -7.06 -3.92 0.89
C LYS A 112 -7.09 -3.80 2.41
N PHE A 113 -6.95 -2.60 2.96
CA PHE A 113 -7.09 -2.38 4.39
C PHE A 113 -7.76 -1.06 4.73
N LYS A 114 -8.36 -1.01 5.92
CA LYS A 114 -9.04 0.15 6.50
C LYS A 114 -8.22 0.70 7.66
N SER A 115 -7.99 2.01 7.67
CA SER A 115 -7.40 2.71 8.82
C SER A 115 -7.72 4.21 8.80
N LYS A 116 -7.36 4.90 9.87
CA LYS A 116 -7.46 6.36 9.99
C LYS A 116 -6.35 7.04 9.17
N VAL A 117 -6.71 8.08 8.45
CA VAL A 117 -5.76 8.94 7.75
C VAL A 117 -5.08 9.84 8.78
N ASN A 118 -3.77 9.71 8.91
CA ASN A 118 -2.96 10.52 9.80
C ASN A 118 -2.69 11.91 9.21
N SER A 119 -2.25 11.92 7.95
CA SER A 119 -1.90 13.15 7.25
C SER A 119 -1.94 12.98 5.74
N VAL A 120 -2.29 14.04 5.04
CA VAL A 120 -2.31 14.11 3.57
C VAL A 120 -1.30 15.14 3.07
N CYS A 121 -0.74 14.90 1.88
CA CYS A 121 0.03 15.91 1.16
C CYS A 121 -0.80 17.18 0.91
N LYS A 122 -0.52 18.26 1.63
CA LYS A 122 -1.27 19.53 1.51
C LYS A 122 -1.10 20.26 0.19
N LYS A 123 -0.08 19.91 -0.60
CA LYS A 123 0.18 20.57 -1.88
C LYS A 123 -0.77 20.09 -2.97
N LYS A 124 -0.99 18.77 -3.07
CA LYS A 124 -1.73 18.16 -4.18
C LYS A 124 -2.57 16.95 -3.79
N GLY A 125 -2.49 16.47 -2.55
CA GLY A 125 -3.17 15.23 -2.16
C GLY A 125 -2.61 14.00 -2.88
N CYS A 126 -1.31 13.98 -3.19
CA CYS A 126 -0.66 12.91 -3.97
C CYS A 126 -0.13 11.74 -3.13
N TRP A 127 -0.17 11.87 -1.81
CA TRP A 127 0.13 10.80 -0.87
C TRP A 127 -0.62 11.06 0.44
N MET A 128 -0.77 10.01 1.25
CA MET A 128 -1.24 10.09 2.62
C MET A 128 -0.49 9.11 3.53
N LYS A 129 -0.47 9.38 4.83
CA LYS A 129 -0.05 8.43 5.87
C LYS A 129 -1.29 7.89 6.55
N MET A 130 -1.35 6.58 6.74
CA MET A 130 -2.41 5.92 7.49
C MET A 130 -1.86 5.34 8.78
N ASP A 131 -2.61 5.50 9.86
CA ASP A 131 -2.20 5.01 11.18
C ASP A 131 -2.12 3.47 11.17
N MET A 132 -1.20 2.94 11.95
CA MET A 132 -1.06 1.51 12.23
C MET A 132 -0.78 1.34 13.73
N PRO A 133 -1.00 0.15 14.31
CA PRO A 133 -0.69 -0.08 15.72
C PRO A 133 0.78 0.17 16.07
N LYS A 134 1.07 0.37 17.36
CA LYS A 134 2.42 0.64 17.88
C LYS A 134 3.04 1.93 17.31
N ASP A 135 2.21 2.96 17.12
CA ASP A 135 2.57 4.28 16.57
C ASP A 135 3.20 4.28 15.16
N LYS A 136 3.14 3.12 14.49
CA LYS A 136 3.60 2.92 13.12
C LYS A 136 2.66 3.60 12.13
N LYS A 137 3.13 3.80 10.90
CA LYS A 137 2.36 4.41 9.81
C LYS A 137 2.63 3.70 8.52
N ALA A 138 1.60 3.51 7.70
CA ALA A 138 1.76 3.14 6.30
C ALA A 138 1.81 4.40 5.44
N PHE A 139 2.79 4.48 4.55
CA PHE A 139 2.93 5.56 3.60
C PHE A 139 2.29 5.16 2.27
N VAL A 140 1.17 5.79 1.95
CA VAL A 140 0.34 5.50 0.78
C VAL A 140 0.63 6.52 -0.32
N LYS A 141 1.10 6.04 -1.46
CA LYS A 141 1.22 6.79 -2.72
C LYS A 141 0.16 6.30 -3.70
N PHE A 142 -0.27 7.17 -4.61
CA PHE A 142 -1.23 6.83 -5.65
C PHE A 142 -0.50 6.49 -6.94
N LYS A 143 -0.87 5.35 -7.52
CA LYS A 143 -0.22 4.79 -8.71
C LYS A 143 -0.15 5.82 -9.83
N ASP A 144 1.05 6.00 -10.38
CA ASP A 144 1.34 6.86 -11.54
C ASP A 144 0.77 8.29 -11.46
N TYR A 145 0.53 8.81 -10.24
CA TYR A 145 -0.16 10.09 -10.04
C TYR A 145 -1.54 10.16 -10.74
N GLU A 146 -2.19 9.00 -10.95
CA GLU A 146 -3.47 8.86 -11.68
C GLU A 146 -4.63 9.59 -10.99
N PHE A 147 -4.55 9.77 -9.66
CA PHE A 147 -5.59 10.45 -8.89
C PHE A 147 -5.03 11.09 -7.61
N PHE A 148 -5.85 11.96 -7.01
CA PHE A 148 -5.55 12.70 -5.80
C PHE A 148 -6.72 12.60 -4.81
N VAL A 149 -6.41 12.64 -3.52
CA VAL A 149 -7.41 12.67 -2.45
C VAL A 149 -7.60 14.10 -1.91
N PRO A 150 -8.72 14.40 -1.22
CA PRO A 150 -8.98 15.72 -0.65
C PRO A 150 -7.88 16.15 0.33
N LEU A 151 -7.51 17.43 0.27
CA LEU A 151 -6.43 17.99 1.08
C LEU A 151 -6.77 18.04 2.58
N ASN A 152 -8.05 17.94 2.93
CA ASN A 152 -8.61 17.98 4.27
C ASN A 152 -9.02 16.59 4.79
N ALA A 153 -8.57 15.50 4.16
CA ALA A 153 -8.92 14.14 4.56
C ALA A 153 -8.16 13.62 5.79
N ASP A 154 -7.44 14.47 6.53
CA ASP A 154 -6.82 14.02 7.78
C ASP A 154 -7.90 13.66 8.80
N ASN A 155 -7.59 12.68 9.64
CA ASN A 155 -8.48 12.11 10.64
C ASN A 155 -9.72 11.36 10.10
N SER A 156 -9.99 11.40 8.80
CA SER A 156 -11.01 10.57 8.16
C SER A 156 -10.64 9.09 8.23
N THR A 157 -11.65 8.21 8.15
CA THR A 157 -11.42 6.78 7.94
C THR A 157 -11.31 6.51 6.45
N ALA A 158 -10.26 5.81 6.03
CA ALA A 158 -10.10 5.43 4.64
C ALA A 158 -9.91 3.92 4.46
N ILE A 159 -10.32 3.43 3.30
CA ILE A 159 -10.05 2.08 2.82
C ILE A 159 -9.20 2.23 1.57
N VAL A 160 -8.03 1.60 1.55
CA VAL A 160 -7.13 1.62 0.40
C VAL A 160 -6.98 0.23 -0.18
N SER A 161 -7.02 0.13 -1.50
CA SER A 161 -6.74 -1.08 -2.28
C SER A 161 -5.47 -0.86 -3.08
N GLY A 162 -4.62 -1.88 -3.16
CA GLY A 162 -3.38 -1.78 -3.93
C GLY A 162 -2.33 -2.79 -3.50
N LYS A 163 -1.06 -2.37 -3.63
CA LYS A 163 0.12 -3.19 -3.38
C LYS A 163 0.88 -2.71 -2.15
N ALA A 164 1.07 -3.59 -1.17
CA ALA A 164 1.88 -3.32 0.01
C ALA A 164 3.28 -3.94 -0.14
N TYR A 165 4.31 -3.21 0.29
CA TYR A 165 5.71 -3.62 0.23
C TYR A 165 6.55 -2.87 1.28
N LEU A 166 7.78 -3.33 1.50
CA LEU A 166 8.76 -2.60 2.31
C LEU A 166 9.64 -1.73 1.41
N ASP A 167 9.66 -0.44 1.68
CA ASP A 167 10.62 0.49 1.08
C ASP A 167 11.78 0.66 2.05
N VAL A 168 12.96 0.19 1.67
CA VAL A 168 14.13 0.07 2.55
C VAL A 168 15.28 0.87 1.97
N ILE A 169 15.73 1.88 2.72
CA ILE A 169 16.92 2.67 2.39
C ILE A 169 18.07 2.15 3.24
N SER A 170 19.14 1.68 2.58
CA SER A 170 20.31 1.12 3.26
C SER A 170 21.07 2.16 4.09
N VAL A 171 21.86 1.71 5.07
CA VAL A 171 22.76 2.59 5.84
C VAL A 171 23.73 3.34 4.91
N ALA A 172 24.26 2.68 3.89
CA ALA A 172 25.19 3.31 2.94
C ALA A 172 24.52 4.45 2.17
N GLU A 173 23.29 4.22 1.70
CA GLU A 173 22.52 5.22 0.96
C GLU A 173 22.08 6.38 1.86
N LEU A 174 21.62 6.10 3.09
CA LEU A 174 21.31 7.13 4.08
C LEU A 174 22.52 8.01 4.42
N LYS A 175 23.71 7.40 4.54
CA LYS A 175 24.95 8.16 4.75
C LYS A 175 25.33 9.01 3.55
N HIS A 176 25.09 8.51 2.33
CA HIS A 176 25.29 9.29 1.10
C HIS A 176 24.36 10.50 1.08
N TYR A 177 23.05 10.32 1.32
CA TYR A 177 22.10 11.43 1.41
C TYR A 177 22.44 12.44 2.51
N ALA A 178 22.91 11.97 3.66
CA ALA A 178 23.33 12.86 4.75
C ALA A 178 24.57 13.69 4.36
N LYS A 179 25.52 13.09 3.64
CA LYS A 179 26.69 13.79 3.10
C LYS A 179 26.30 14.86 2.08
N ASP A 180 25.43 14.51 1.12
CA ASP A 180 24.95 15.43 0.10
C ASP A 180 24.12 16.58 0.69
N GLY A 181 23.40 16.29 1.78
CA GLY A 181 22.68 17.28 2.58
C GLY A 181 23.57 18.11 3.51
N GLY A 182 24.90 17.93 3.49
CA GLY A 182 25.86 18.71 4.27
C GLY A 182 25.87 18.43 5.78
N LYS A 183 25.45 17.23 6.21
CA LYS A 183 25.52 16.83 7.63
C LYS A 183 26.97 16.65 8.10
N SER A 184 27.19 16.83 9.40
CA SER A 184 28.49 16.61 10.03
C SER A 184 28.87 15.12 9.99
N GLN A 185 30.18 14.81 9.99
CA GLN A 185 30.65 13.41 10.06
C GLN A 185 30.10 12.70 11.31
N ALA A 186 30.03 13.41 12.44
CA ALA A 186 29.48 12.87 13.68
C ALA A 186 28.00 12.47 13.55
N ASP A 187 27.20 13.18 12.75
CA ASP A 187 25.79 12.82 12.52
C ASP A 187 25.65 11.68 11.50
N ILE A 188 26.51 11.65 10.48
CA ILE A 188 26.58 10.55 9.51
C ILE A 188 26.96 9.24 10.22
N ASP A 189 27.88 9.31 11.18
CA ASP A 189 28.34 8.14 11.93
C ASP A 189 27.26 7.56 12.86
N LYS A 190 26.26 8.35 13.27
CA LYS A 190 25.10 7.88 14.06
C LYS A 190 24.12 7.04 13.23
N ILE A 191 24.21 7.07 11.90
CA ILE A 191 23.37 6.24 11.02
C ILE A 191 23.89 4.80 11.06
N LYS A 192 23.26 3.96 11.89
CA LYS A 192 23.64 2.55 12.10
C LYS A 192 22.64 1.54 11.57
N GLU A 193 21.41 1.97 11.29
CA GLU A 193 20.32 1.09 10.87
C GLU A 193 19.69 1.57 9.56
N PRO A 194 19.19 0.65 8.73
CA PRO A 194 18.43 1.02 7.54
C PRO A 194 17.12 1.70 7.94
N GLN A 195 16.61 2.55 7.07
CA GLN A 195 15.28 3.12 7.23
C GLN A 195 14.27 2.22 6.52
N ILE A 196 13.30 1.70 7.27
CA ILE A 196 12.23 0.86 6.75
C ILE A 196 10.92 1.67 6.76
N THR A 197 10.26 1.73 5.60
CA THR A 197 8.94 2.34 5.44
C THR A 197 7.94 1.28 5.01
N TYR A 198 6.80 1.19 5.70
CA TYR A 198 5.65 0.42 5.24
C TYR A 198 4.99 1.15 4.08
N ALA A 199 5.36 0.80 2.86
CA ALA A 199 4.92 1.47 1.66
C ALA A 199 3.66 0.80 1.11
N PHE A 200 2.81 1.61 0.48
CA PHE A 200 1.60 1.15 -0.17
C PHE A 200 1.38 1.94 -1.47
N MET A 201 1.27 1.23 -2.58
CA MET A 201 0.89 1.79 -3.87
C MET A 201 -0.61 1.55 -4.08
N ALA A 202 -1.41 2.57 -3.84
CA ALA A 202 -2.86 2.50 -3.96
C ALA A 202 -3.32 2.69 -5.40
N ASP A 203 -4.27 1.87 -5.83
CA ASP A 203 -5.00 2.02 -7.10
C ASP A 203 -6.46 2.43 -6.91
N GLY A 204 -7.00 2.30 -5.69
CA GLY A 204 -8.33 2.81 -5.31
C GLY A 204 -8.40 3.18 -3.83
N VAL A 205 -9.17 4.22 -3.53
CA VAL A 205 -9.35 4.75 -2.17
C VAL A 205 -10.81 5.08 -1.93
N LEU A 206 -11.35 4.64 -0.79
CA LEU A 206 -12.60 5.13 -0.23
C LEU A 206 -12.29 5.97 1.01
N ILE A 207 -12.91 7.14 1.15
CA ILE A 207 -12.77 8.00 2.34
C ILE A 207 -14.17 8.24 2.89
N SER A 208 -14.36 8.00 4.19
CA SER A 208 -15.63 8.26 4.88
C SER A 208 -15.97 9.74 4.75
N GLU A 209 -17.21 10.02 4.35
CA GLU A 209 -17.77 11.38 4.37
C GLU A 209 -17.97 11.90 5.80
#